data_AF-A0A2X2IZQ2-F1
#
_entry.id   AF-A0A2X2IZQ2-F1
#
_cell.length_a   1.000
_cell.length_b   1.000
_cell.length_c   1.000
_cell.angle_alpha   90.00
_cell.angle_beta   90.00
_cell.angle_gamma   90.00
#
_symmetry.space_group_name_H-M   'P 1'
#
loop_
_entity.id
_entity.type
_entity.pdbx_description
1 polymer ?
#
loop_
_entity_poly.entity_id
_entity_poly.type
_entity_poly.pdbx_seq_one_letter_code
_entity_poly.pdbx_strand_id
1 'polypeptide(L)' 'MKLYSSLLDQHAESANKRNAYQRLMDIVFAIFKDIPSGRETLLAQMLHWKMIYRHRPAMMDELTNILDKINAQGE' A
#
# COMPACT_ATOMS: atom_id res chain seq x y z
N MET A 1 -8.38 -10.62 11.03
CA MET A 1 -8.46 -10.69 9.55
C MET A 1 -7.07 -10.42 8.99
N LYS A 2 -6.37 -11.44 8.49
CA LYS A 2 -5.03 -11.32 7.86
C LYS A 2 -5.04 -11.68 6.36
N LEU A 3 -6.22 -11.85 5.77
CA LEU A 3 -6.41 -12.52 4.49
C LEU A 3 -5.64 -11.87 3.33
N TYR A 4 -5.53 -10.54 3.31
CA TYR A 4 -4.90 -9.84 2.20
C TYR A 4 -3.44 -9.48 2.46
N SER A 5 -2.99 -9.39 3.71
CA SER A 5 -1.65 -8.87 4.01
C SER A 5 -0.54 -9.69 3.38
N SER A 6 -0.56 -11.02 3.52
CA SER A 6 0.48 -11.87 2.93
C SER A 6 0.47 -11.85 1.40
N LEU A 7 -0.71 -11.73 0.77
CA LEU A 7 -0.81 -11.61 -0.68
C LEU A 7 -0.27 -10.26 -1.17
N LEU A 8 -0.62 -9.19 -0.46
CA LEU A 8 -0.12 -7.85 -0.73
C LEU A 8 1.42 -7.77 -0.59
N ASP A 9 2.00 -8.44 0.41
CA ASP A 9 3.46 -8.52 0.58
C ASP A 9 4.12 -9.27 -0.59
N GLN A 10 3.55 -10.39 -1.03
CA GLN A 10 4.03 -11.11 -2.21
C GLN A 10 3.97 -10.24 -3.47
N HIS A 11 2.88 -9.49 -3.65
CA HIS A 11 2.75 -8.55 -4.76
C HIS A 11 3.77 -7.41 -4.67
N ALA A 12 4.02 -6.85 -3.49
CA ALA A 12 5.01 -5.80 -3.27
C ALA A 12 6.43 -6.28 -3.57
N GLU A 13 6.77 -7.51 -3.17
CA GLU A 13 8.09 -8.09 -3.42
C GLU A 13 8.30 -8.39 -4.91
N SER A 14 7.29 -8.96 -5.58
CA SER A 14 7.35 -9.32 -7.00
C SER A 14 7.31 -8.10 -7.94
N ALA A 15 6.81 -6.96 -7.48
CA ALA A 15 6.76 -5.75 -8.26
C ALA A 15 8.17 -5.16 -8.44
N ASN A 16 8.58 -5.00 -9.69
CA ASN A 16 9.92 -4.51 -10.08
C ASN A 16 9.88 -3.29 -11.02
N LYS A 17 8.67 -2.79 -11.34
CA LYS A 17 8.44 -1.67 -12.26
C LYS A 17 7.39 -0.73 -11.67
N ARG A 18 7.48 0.56 -12.00
CA ARG A 18 6.53 1.59 -11.54
C ARG A 18 5.06 1.22 -11.76
N ASN A 19 4.71 0.71 -12.94
CA ASN A 19 3.33 0.30 -13.26
C ASN A 19 2.82 -0.87 -12.41
N ALA A 20 3.70 -1.69 -11.84
CA ALA A 20 3.32 -2.75 -10.91
C ALA A 20 3.03 -2.18 -9.51
N TYR A 21 3.86 -1.24 -9.04
CA TYR A 21 3.62 -0.52 -7.79
C TYR A 21 2.32 0.29 -7.83
N GLN A 22 2.04 0.98 -8.94
CA GLN A 22 0.77 1.71 -9.13
C GLN A 22 -0.44 0.78 -8.99
N ARG A 23 -0.43 -0.36 -9.70
CA ARG A 23 -1.52 -1.35 -9.60
C ARG A 23 -1.68 -1.92 -8.19
N LEU A 24 -0.58 -2.16 -7.49
CA LEU A 24 -0.62 -2.57 -6.08
C LEU A 24 -1.29 -1.49 -5.22
N MET A 25 -0.92 -0.21 -5.40
CA MET A 25 -1.54 0.89 -4.67
C MET A 25 -3.02 1.02 -4.99
N ASP A 26 -3.45 0.83 -6.25
CA ASP A 26 -4.87 0.85 -6.62
C ASP A 26 -5.66 -0.23 -5.86
N ILE A 27 -5.11 -1.45 -5.73
CA ILE A 27 -5.71 -2.55 -4.96
C ILE A 27 -5.78 -2.18 -3.47
N VAL A 28 -4.69 -1.65 -2.91
CA VAL A 28 -4.63 -1.20 -1.52
C VAL A 28 -5.69 -0.13 -1.25
N PHE A 29 -5.87 0.82 -2.17
CA PHE A 29 -6.87 1.88 -2.03
C PHE A 29 -8.30 1.33 -2.10
N ALA A 30 -8.58 0.37 -2.99
CA ALA A 30 -9.87 -0.29 -3.05
C ALA A 30 -10.19 -1.02 -1.73
N ILE A 31 -9.23 -1.79 -1.20
CA ILE A 31 -9.37 -2.47 0.09
C ILE A 31 -9.62 -1.45 1.22
N PHE A 32 -8.89 -0.32 1.23
CA PHE A 32 -9.06 0.74 2.22
C PHE A 32 -10.48 1.31 2.23
N LYS A 33 -11.07 1.50 1.05
CA LYS A 33 -12.44 1.99 0.89
C LYS A 33 -13.48 0.95 1.32
N ASP A 34 -13.33 -0.27 0.85
CA ASP A 34 -14.34 -1.32 0.98
C ASP A 34 -14.34 -1.99 2.36
N ILE A 35 -13.21 -1.98 3.08
CA ILE A 35 -13.04 -2.67 4.36
C ILE A 35 -12.61 -1.70 5.47
N PRO A 36 -13.54 -0.94 6.07
CA PRO A 36 -13.23 0.01 7.15
C PRO A 36 -12.52 -0.62 8.36
N SER A 37 -12.91 -1.84 8.73
CA SER A 37 -12.34 -2.58 9.87
C SER A 37 -10.89 -3.03 9.65
N GLY A 38 -10.39 -3.01 8.41
CA GLY A 38 -9.02 -3.40 8.05
C GLY A 38 -8.05 -2.22 7.91
N ARG A 39 -8.52 -0.98 8.02
CA ARG A 39 -7.74 0.23 7.66
C ARG A 39 -6.46 0.38 8.48
N GLU A 40 -6.52 0.22 9.81
CA GLU A 40 -5.33 0.32 10.66
C GLU A 40 -4.28 -0.74 10.30
N THR A 41 -4.70 -1.97 10.03
CA THR A 41 -3.78 -3.04 9.61
C THR A 41 -3.13 -2.72 8.27
N LEU A 42 -3.91 -2.19 7.32
CA LEU A 42 -3.42 -1.80 6.00
C LEU A 42 -2.45 -0.61 6.09
N LEU A 43 -2.73 0.37 6.95
CA LEU A 43 -1.84 1.50 7.23
C LEU A 43 -0.52 1.03 7.84
N ALA A 44 -0.57 0.16 8.85
CA ALA A 44 0.63 -0.44 9.43
C ALA A 44 1.47 -1.20 8.40
N GLN A 45 0.80 -1.92 7.47
CA GLN A 45 1.47 -2.62 6.38
C GLN A 45 2.15 -1.67 5.39
N MET A 46 1.48 -0.59 4.98
CA MET A 46 2.09 0.43 4.11
C MET A 46 3.29 1.11 4.78
N LEU A 47 3.22 1.39 6.09
CA LEU A 47 4.36 1.91 6.84
C LEU A 47 5.52 0.91 6.91
N HIS A 48 5.22 -0.38 7.06
CA HIS A 48 6.22 -1.43 6.99
C HIS A 48 6.91 -1.47 5.62
N TRP A 49 6.14 -1.37 4.53
CA TRP A 49 6.66 -1.28 3.16
C TRP A 49 7.57 -0.08 2.94
N LYS A 50 7.25 1.10 3.51
CA LYS A 50 8.15 2.27 3.46
C LYS A 50 9.51 1.99 4.09
N MET A 51 9.56 1.18 5.15
CA MET A 51 10.83 0.81 5.79
C MET A 51 11.64 -0.17 4.92
N ILE A 52 11.02 -1.25 4.43
CA ILE A 52 11.74 -2.31 3.70
C ILE A 52 12.10 -1.90 2.26
N TYR A 53 11.24 -1.13 1.58
CA TYR A 53 11.44 -0.69 0.19
C TYR A 53 11.99 0.73 0.07
N ARG A 54 12.57 1.29 1.14
CA ARG A 54 13.22 2.63 1.13
C ARG A 54 14.28 2.82 0.03
N HIS A 55 14.87 1.73 -0.45
CA HIS A 55 15.88 1.70 -1.50
C HIS A 55 15.28 1.61 -2.92
N ARG A 56 13.95 1.56 -3.06
CA ARG A 56 13.20 1.51 -4.32
C ARG A 56 12.43 2.83 -4.49
N PRO A 57 13.00 3.89 -5.09
CA PRO A 57 12.39 5.23 -5.15
C PRO A 57 10.98 5.23 -5.76
N ALA A 58 10.78 4.49 -6.85
CA ALA A 58 9.48 4.39 -7.50
C ALA A 58 8.39 3.77 -6.60
N MET A 59 8.74 2.83 -5.71
CA MET A 59 7.78 2.29 -4.74
C MET A 59 7.46 3.31 -3.65
N MET A 60 8.48 4.05 -3.19
CA MET A 60 8.31 5.10 -2.17
C MET A 60 7.43 6.27 -2.65
N ASP A 61 7.56 6.65 -3.92
CA ASP A 61 6.71 7.67 -4.54
C ASP A 61 5.24 7.23 -4.52
N GLU A 62 4.95 6.00 -4.98
CA GLU A 62 3.58 5.50 -5.02
C GLU A 62 3.00 5.28 -3.61
N LEU A 63 3.82 4.84 -2.64
CA LEU A 63 3.43 4.74 -1.22
C LEU A 63 3.09 6.11 -0.61
N THR A 64 3.86 7.13 -0.93
CA THR A 64 3.60 8.49 -0.45
C THR A 64 2.31 9.03 -1.06
N ASN A 65 2.15 8.87 -2.38
CA ASN A 65 0.94 9.29 -3.10
C ASN A 65 -0.34 8.67 -2.50
N ILE A 66 -0.33 7.38 -2.16
CA ILE A 66 -1.53 6.75 -1.61
C ILE A 66 -1.81 7.16 -0.17
N LEU A 67 -0.78 7.34 0.66
CA LEU A 67 -0.96 7.82 2.03
C LEU A 67 -1.53 9.24 2.04
N ASP A 68 -1.05 10.11 1.17
CA ASP A 68 -1.56 11.47 1.02
C ASP A 68 -3.03 11.46 0.57
N LYS A 69 -3.38 10.59 -0.39
CA LYS A 69 -4.79 10.38 -0.81
C LYS A 69 -5.67 9.90 0.33
N ILE A 70 -5.18 9.00 1.17
CA ILE A 70 -5.92 8.48 2.33
C ILE A 70 -6.13 9.60 3.36
N ASN A 71 -5.08 10.37 3.67
CA ASN A 71 -5.15 11.47 4.62
C ASN A 71 -6.14 12.55 4.17
N ALA A 72 -6.17 12.88 2.87
CA ALA A 72 -7.11 13.83 2.30
C ALA A 72 -8.58 13.37 2.30
N GLN A 73 -8.86 12.10 2.62
CA GLN A 73 -10.23 11.59 2.81
C GLN A 73 -10.67 11.54 4.29
N GLY A 74 -9.74 11.78 5.22
CA GLY A 74 -9.99 11.81 6.65
C GLY A 74 -10.36 13.19 7.19
N GLU A 75 -10.21 14.24 6.39
CA GLU A 75 -10.73 15.60 6.61
C GLU A 75 -12.11 15.77 5.96
#